data_AF-A0A974DM52-F1
#
_entry.id   AF-A0A974DM52-F1
#
_cell.length_a   1.000
_cell.length_b   1.000
_cell.length_c   1.000
_cell.angle_alpha   90.00
_cell.angle_beta   90.00
_cell.angle_gamma   90.00
#
_symmetry.space_group_name_H-M   'P 1'
#
loop_
_entity.id
_entity.type
_entity.pdbx_description
1 polymer ?
#
loop_
_entity_poly.entity_id
_entity_poly.type
_entity_poly.pdbx_seq_one_letter_code
_entity_poly.pdbx_strand_id
1 'polypeptide(L)'
;YTYICRSKFAIYVLICPCGLIYIGETTQMVKSRISQHRSSINLGNMSLPLSKHFLEKGHTADQLKFMVLETIPPLKRGGDRELKLKQREVWWIKKLGSLYPSGLNKDYDLFLFL
;
A
#
# COMPACT_ATOMS: atom_id res chain seq x y z
N TYR A 1 17.58 13.15 5.23
CA TYR A 1 16.45 12.30 5.67
C TYR A 1 16.01 11.40 4.51
N THR A 2 16.72 10.29 4.24
CA THR A 2 16.49 9.43 3.05
C THR A 2 16.59 7.93 3.38
N TYR A 3 16.18 7.55 4.59
CA TYR A 3 16.23 6.14 5.03
C TYR A 3 14.96 5.35 4.71
N ILE A 4 13.83 6.05 4.51
CA ILE A 4 12.50 5.45 4.37
C ILE A 4 12.36 4.61 3.09
N CYS A 5 12.98 5.03 1.98
CA CYS A 5 12.91 4.30 0.69
C CYS A 5 13.59 2.92 0.74
N ARG A 6 14.51 2.70 1.68
CA ARG A 6 15.24 1.44 1.85
C ARG A 6 14.62 0.53 2.92
N SER A 7 13.60 1.00 3.64
CA SER A 7 12.91 0.22 4.67
C SER A 7 12.22 -1.00 4.07
N LYS A 8 12.19 -2.09 4.85
CA LYS A 8 11.46 -3.34 4.59
C LYS A 8 10.43 -3.55 5.70
N PHE A 9 9.44 -4.42 5.48
CA PHE A 9 8.34 -4.69 6.43
C PHE A 9 7.61 -3.40 6.79
N ALA A 10 7.03 -2.75 5.79
CA ALA A 10 6.48 -1.42 5.91
C ALA A 10 5.04 -1.37 5.42
N ILE A 11 4.24 -0.53 6.07
CA ILE A 11 2.91 -0.11 5.64
C ILE A 11 3.09 1.25 5.00
N TYR A 12 2.53 1.41 3.81
CA TYR A 12 2.60 2.65 3.04
C TYR A 12 1.21 3.06 2.55
N VAL A 13 1.09 4.34 2.25
CA VAL A 13 -0.05 4.93 1.55
C VAL A 13 0.38 5.37 0.17
N LEU A 14 -0.46 5.11 -0.83
CA LEU A 14 -0.41 5.71 -2.15
C LEU A 14 -1.57 6.70 -2.27
N ILE A 15 -1.29 7.87 -2.83
CA ILE A 15 -2.24 8.97 -2.91
C ILE A 15 -2.47 9.28 -4.39
N CYS A 16 -3.72 9.16 -4.81
CA CYS A 16 -4.19 9.50 -6.15
C CYS A 16 -4.42 11.02 -6.26
N PRO A 17 -4.25 11.64 -7.44
CA PRO A 17 -4.67 13.02 -7.69
C PRO A 17 -6.14 13.32 -7.35
N CYS A 18 -7.02 12.32 -7.39
CA CYS A 18 -8.42 12.46 -6.95
C CYS A 18 -8.58 12.68 -5.43
N GLY A 19 -7.52 12.55 -4.64
CA GLY A 19 -7.59 12.55 -3.17
C GLY A 19 -7.89 11.17 -2.56
N LEU A 20 -8.18 10.16 -3.39
CA LEU A 20 -8.36 8.78 -2.94
C LEU A 20 -7.03 8.13 -2.58
N ILE A 21 -7.07 7.23 -1.59
CA ILE A 21 -5.87 6.56 -1.08
C ILE A 21 -5.95 5.03 -1.22
N TYR A 22 -4.79 4.42 -1.40
CA TYR A 22 -4.57 2.97 -1.30
C TYR A 22 -3.56 2.70 -0.18
N ILE A 23 -3.90 1.80 0.73
CA ILE A 23 -2.99 1.31 1.77
C ILE A 23 -2.45 -0.05 1.33
N GLY A 24 -1.14 -0.23 1.45
CA GLY A 24 -0.49 -1.48 1.13
C GLY A 24 0.61 -1.83 2.13
N GLU A 25 0.88 -3.11 2.28
CA GLU A 25 2.08 -3.61 2.94
C GLU A 25 3.19 -4.00 1.95
N THR A 26 4.41 -4.09 2.46
CA THR A 26 5.48 -4.83 1.79
C THR A 26 6.53 -5.39 2.75
N THR A 27 6.93 -6.64 2.53
CA THR A 27 8.16 -7.24 3.11
C THR A 27 9.43 -6.87 2.35
N GLN A 28 9.30 -6.39 1.10
CA GLN A 28 10.40 -5.93 0.25
C GLN A 28 10.81 -4.49 0.59
N MET A 29 11.83 -3.96 -0.10
CA MET A 29 12.15 -2.55 0.01
C MET A 29 10.99 -1.70 -0.53
N VAL A 30 10.59 -0.67 0.22
CA VAL A 30 9.52 0.26 -0.20
C VAL A 30 9.75 0.78 -1.61
N LYS A 31 10.97 1.22 -1.94
CA LYS A 31 11.30 1.70 -3.31
C LYS A 31 10.97 0.68 -4.40
N SER A 32 11.24 -0.61 -4.16
CA SER A 32 10.93 -1.69 -5.12
C SER A 32 9.43 -1.81 -5.31
N ARG A 33 8.67 -1.85 -4.21
CA ARG A 33 7.21 -1.98 -4.28
C ARG A 33 6.55 -0.78 -4.96
N ILE A 34 7.00 0.44 -4.69
CA ILE A 34 6.50 1.64 -5.38
C ILE A 34 6.83 1.57 -6.89
N SER A 35 8.01 1.10 -7.26
CA SER A 35 8.38 0.91 -8.66
C SER A 35 7.48 -0.10 -9.38
N GLN A 36 7.10 -1.19 -8.71
CA GLN A 36 6.18 -2.20 -9.26
C GLN A 36 4.78 -1.62 -9.51
N HIS A 37 4.26 -0.82 -8.57
CA HIS A 37 2.99 -0.10 -8.77
C HIS A 37 3.04 0.85 -9.97
N ARG A 38 4.11 1.65 -10.08
CA ARG A 38 4.31 2.54 -11.23
C ARG A 38 4.40 1.78 -12.56
N SER A 39 5.14 0.66 -12.57
CA SER A 39 5.25 -0.20 -13.75
C SER A 39 3.89 -0.76 -14.15
N SER A 40 3.07 -1.22 -13.18
CA SER A 40 1.73 -1.75 -13.46
C SER A 40 0.82 -0.73 -14.14
N ILE A 41 0.86 0.53 -13.69
CA ILE A 41 0.14 1.65 -14.30
C ILE A 41 0.65 1.89 -15.73
N ASN A 42 1.96 2.02 -15.89
CA ASN A 42 2.57 2.32 -17.20
C ASN A 42 2.36 1.21 -18.24
N LEU A 43 2.25 -0.05 -17.79
CA LEU A 43 1.96 -1.21 -18.64
C LEU A 43 0.46 -1.41 -18.89
N GLY A 44 -0.41 -0.52 -18.40
CA GLY A 44 -1.84 -0.60 -18.66
C GLY A 44 -2.55 -1.75 -17.94
N ASN A 45 -2.05 -2.20 -16.78
CA ASN A 45 -2.64 -3.35 -16.09
C ASN A 45 -4.02 -3.02 -15.50
N MET A 46 -5.08 -3.56 -16.08
CA MET A 46 -6.48 -3.34 -15.65
C MET A 46 -6.96 -4.31 -14.56
N SER A 47 -6.16 -5.31 -14.18
CA SER A 47 -6.56 -6.30 -13.15
C SER A 47 -6.42 -5.77 -11.72
N LEU A 48 -5.48 -4.85 -11.49
CA LEU A 48 -5.20 -4.29 -10.16
C LEU A 48 -6.04 -3.04 -9.90
N PRO A 49 -6.68 -2.89 -8.71
CA PRO A 49 -7.62 -1.79 -8.43
C PRO A 49 -7.00 -0.40 -8.62
N LEU A 50 -5.80 -0.19 -8.09
CA LEU A 50 -5.07 1.07 -8.21
C LEU A 50 -4.77 1.40 -9.68
N SER A 51 -4.21 0.43 -10.42
CA SER A 51 -3.79 0.62 -11.80
C SER A 51 -4.99 0.86 -12.71
N LYS A 52 -6.04 0.05 -12.56
CA LYS A 52 -7.33 0.25 -13.23
C LYS A 52 -7.89 1.65 -13.00
N HIS A 53 -7.92 2.11 -11.74
CA HIS A 53 -8.41 3.46 -11.42
C HIS A 53 -7.59 4.56 -12.10
N PHE A 54 -6.25 4.45 -12.08
CA PHE A 54 -5.38 5.42 -12.75
C PHE A 54 -5.66 5.49 -14.25
N LEU A 55 -5.80 4.33 -14.90
CA LEU A 55 -6.09 4.25 -16.33
C LEU A 55 -7.47 4.83 -16.67
N GLU A 56 -8.51 4.46 -15.91
CA GLU A 56 -9.88 4.97 -16.10
C GLU A 56 -10.00 6.49 -15.88
N LYS A 57 -9.17 7.05 -15.01
CA LYS A 57 -9.13 8.50 -14.74
C LYS A 57 -8.12 9.26 -15.60
N GLY A 58 -7.40 8.59 -16.48
CA GLY A 58 -6.35 9.20 -17.31
C GLY A 58 -5.17 9.75 -16.48
N HIS A 59 -4.92 9.18 -15.30
CA HIS A 59 -3.78 9.51 -14.46
C HIS A 59 -2.54 8.72 -14.85
N THR A 60 -1.37 9.31 -14.65
CA THR A 60 -0.08 8.67 -14.95
C THR A 60 0.64 8.24 -13.67
N ALA A 61 1.60 7.31 -13.80
CA ALA A 61 2.38 6.82 -12.68
C ALA A 61 3.22 7.92 -11.98
N ASP A 62 3.55 9.00 -12.68
CA ASP A 62 4.32 10.12 -12.12
C ASP A 62 3.48 10.99 -11.17
N GLN A 63 2.16 10.97 -11.34
CA GLN A 63 1.23 11.67 -10.44
C GLN A 63 1.00 10.88 -9.14
N LEU A 64 1.45 9.63 -9.06
CA LEU A 64 1.36 8.79 -7.87
C LEU A 64 2.31 9.31 -6.78
N LYS A 65 1.73 9.80 -5.69
CA LYS A 65 2.46 10.15 -4.47
C LYS A 65 2.41 8.99 -3.48
N PHE A 66 3.42 8.89 -2.62
CA PHE A 66 3.47 7.85 -1.60
C PHE A 66 4.11 8.36 -0.30
N MET A 67 3.82 7.67 0.79
CA MET A 67 4.43 7.88 2.09
C MET A 67 4.46 6.56 2.85
N VAL A 68 5.50 6.35 3.66
CA VAL A 68 5.53 5.23 4.62
C VAL A 68 4.84 5.67 5.89
N LEU A 69 3.88 4.87 6.36
CA LEU A 69 3.11 5.12 7.56
C LEU A 69 3.75 4.47 8.79
N GLU A 70 4.22 3.23 8.63
CA GLU A 70 4.74 2.44 9.73
C GLU A 70 5.75 1.40 9.20
N THR A 71 6.81 1.15 9.95
CA THR A 71 7.72 0.02 9.72
C THR A 71 7.65 -0.92 10.90
N ILE A 72 7.43 -2.21 10.64
CA ILE A 72 7.35 -3.24 11.67
C ILE A 72 8.77 -3.70 11.99
N PRO A 73 9.35 -3.40 13.16
CA PRO A 73 10.71 -3.85 13.49
C PRO A 73 10.75 -5.38 13.66
N PRO A 74 11.96 -5.99 13.63
CA PRO A 74 12.13 -7.39 14.01
C PRO A 74 11.53 -7.68 15.39
N LEU A 75 10.87 -8.84 15.53
CA LEU A 75 10.28 -9.27 16.79
C LEU A 75 11.36 -9.86 17.71
N LYS A 76 11.35 -9.49 19.00
CA LYS A 76 12.41 -9.86 19.95
C LYS A 76 12.26 -11.27 20.56
N ARG A 77 11.07 -11.90 20.51
CA ARG A 77 10.75 -13.12 21.30
C ARG A 77 9.99 -14.18 20.49
N GLY A 78 10.32 -14.35 19.21
CA GLY A 78 9.52 -15.15 18.29
C GLY A 78 8.21 -14.46 17.91
N GLY A 79 7.45 -15.09 17.02
CA GLY A 79 6.20 -14.57 16.45
C GLY A 79 6.28 -14.31 14.96
N ASP A 80 5.13 -14.24 14.31
CA ASP A 80 5.02 -14.02 12.87
C ASP A 80 4.98 -12.51 12.55
N ARG A 81 6.11 -12.00 12.05
CA ARG A 81 6.27 -10.60 11.66
C ARG A 81 5.42 -10.26 10.43
N GLU A 82 5.19 -11.22 9.53
CA GLU A 82 4.35 -11.02 8.35
C GLU A 82 2.87 -10.97 8.76
N LEU A 83 2.45 -11.84 9.68
CA LEU A 83 1.12 -11.75 10.28
C LEU A 83 0.90 -10.39 10.94
N LYS A 84 1.86 -9.93 11.75
CA LYS A 84 1.78 -8.59 12.36
C LYS A 84 1.71 -7.48 11.30
N LEU A 85 2.47 -7.61 10.22
CA LEU A 85 2.45 -6.66 9.10
C LEU A 85 1.06 -6.59 8.45
N LYS A 86 0.45 -7.74 8.16
CA LYS A 86 -0.92 -7.85 7.63
C LYS A 86 -1.94 -7.25 8.58
N GLN A 87 -1.89 -7.58 9.87
CA GLN A 87 -2.78 -6.99 10.89
C GLN A 87 -2.70 -5.47 10.94
N ARG A 88 -1.48 -4.91 10.83
CA ARG A 88 -1.27 -3.46 10.82
C ARG A 88 -1.77 -2.81 9.53
N GLU A 89 -1.60 -3.45 8.37
CA GLU A 89 -2.18 -2.99 7.11
C GLU A 89 -3.71 -2.84 7.23
N VAL A 90 -4.39 -3.87 7.75
CA VAL A 90 -5.84 -3.83 7.92
C VAL A 90 -6.27 -2.74 8.89
N TRP A 91 -5.55 -2.56 10.00
CA TRP A 91 -5.79 -1.45 10.91
C TRP A 91 -5.67 -0.09 10.23
N TRP A 92 -4.67 0.11 9.37
CA TRP A 92 -4.48 1.36 8.62
C TRP A 92 -5.55 1.56 7.54
N ILE A 93 -5.98 0.51 6.84
CA ILE A 93 -7.11 0.57 5.89
C ILE A 93 -8.35 1.08 6.60
N LYS A 94 -8.68 0.50 7.76
CA LYS A 94 -9.83 0.94 8.57
C LYS A 94 -9.66 2.36 9.10
N LYS A 95 -8.47 2.70 9.61
CA LYS A 95 -8.23 4.00 10.24
C LYS A 95 -8.26 5.16 9.26
N LEU A 96 -7.77 4.97 8.04
CA LEU A 96 -7.72 6.01 7.01
C LEU A 96 -8.88 5.95 6.02
N GLY A 97 -9.79 4.96 6.15
CA GLY A 97 -10.98 4.85 5.30
C GLY A 97 -10.64 4.58 3.84
N SER A 98 -9.66 3.71 3.56
CA SER A 98 -9.18 3.49 2.19
C SER A 98 -9.98 2.46 1.38
N LEU A 99 -11.08 1.95 1.92
CA LEU A 99 -11.96 1.01 1.22
C LEU A 99 -12.79 1.71 0.14
N TYR A 100 -12.97 1.03 -0.99
CA TYR A 100 -13.92 1.42 -2.03
C TYR A 100 -15.34 1.54 -1.44
N PRO A 101 -16.14 2.56 -1.80
CA PRO A 101 -15.86 3.60 -2.82
C PRO A 101 -15.08 4.83 -2.33
N SER A 102 -14.82 4.95 -1.02
CA SER A 102 -14.15 6.13 -0.45
C SER A 102 -12.61 6.08 -0.56
N GLY A 103 -12.06 4.95 -0.99
CA GLY A 103 -10.65 4.76 -1.31
C GLY A 103 -10.45 3.67 -2.37
N LEU A 104 -9.22 3.18 -2.49
CA LEU A 104 -8.77 2.32 -3.59
C LEU A 104 -8.51 0.86 -3.19
N ASN A 105 -8.58 0.51 -1.90
CA ASN A 105 -8.58 -0.88 -1.46
C ASN A 105 -9.97 -1.49 -1.76
N LYS A 106 -10.04 -2.66 -2.42
CA LYS A 106 -11.32 -3.34 -2.69
C LYS A 106 -11.87 -4.02 -1.44
N ASP A 107 -11.00 -4.73 -0.74
CA ASP A 107 -11.30 -5.54 0.43
C ASP A 107 -10.03 -5.69 1.29
N TYR A 108 -10.20 -6.35 2.43
CA TYR A 108 -9.13 -6.85 3.27
C TYR A 108 -9.62 -8.11 4.00
N ASP A 109 -8.68 -8.92 4.47
CA ASP A 109 -9.01 -10.11 5.23
C ASP A 109 -9.42 -9.77 6.66
N LEU A 110 -10.70 -9.99 6.97
CA LEU A 110 -11.29 -9.77 8.30
C LEU A 110 -10.80 -10.78 9.34
N PHE A 111 -10.33 -11.97 8.94
CA PHE A 111 -9.82 -12.99 9.87
C PHE A 111 -8.56 -12.53 10.59
N LEU A 112 -7.88 -11.49 10.09
CA LEU A 112 -6.72 -10.89 10.74
C LEU A 112 -7.06 -10.12 12.03
N PHE A 113 -8.34 -9.97 12.38
CA PHE A 113 -8.81 -9.37 13.64
C PHE A 113 -9.24 -10.39 14.72
N LEU A 114 -9.37 -11.67 14.35
CA LEU A 114 -9.80 -12.75 15.25
C LEU A 114 -8.59 -13.43 15.89
#